data_AF-A0A554MQH7-F1
#
_entry.id   AF-A0A554MQH7-F1
#
_cell.length_a   1.000
_cell.length_b   1.000
_cell.length_c   1.000
_cell.angle_alpha   90.00
_cell.angle_beta   90.00
_cell.angle_gamma   90.00
#
_symmetry.space_group_name_H-M   'P 1'
#
loop_
_entity.id
_entity.type
_entity.pdbx_description
1 polymer ?
#
loop_
_entity_poly.entity_id
_entity_poly.type
_entity_poly.pdbx_seq_one_letter_code
_entity_poly.pdbx_strand_id
1 'polypeptide(L)'
;MSLIIRENIPLAPLTTFRVGGPARYFAEVGSREDLKEASAWAIEKQCPVFIFGGGSNVLVSDEGFLGLVIRPNFLGKEIVREDGESVRIRLGSGEVWDEMVAWTVENNWWGIENLSHIPGRVGGLAVQNVGAYGQEASQVVDSVEAWDIQDQKVRIFQKEECLFRYRQSIFNVEEKGTYVIISIVLKLSKIASPKLDYPDLKKCLESNVSPSIGDIRRCIISIRDAKFPFPREAQNGNAGSFFKNLVLTQDLYSILESSVAKNIPLALPKLQEIKKKFPDQTGIKIPTAFLIDICGLKGASVGGAKINEKQPLVILNYTGKAMAKDILALADQVIATLHEKTGMRVEREVEWVGATSNRATNPPRSPFDKGEEDVVTPSLVKGRIGVGFVARGLNLPYNQKLKILARENRKNSTPSESKMWNDVLRRRQCKGHTFLRQKPMGRFILDFYCSELLLGIEIDGNYHTDQEIKENDEERSELLKEFGIQVIRYTNEEVLENIEGVREDLGKRVGEREQ
;
A
#
# COMPACT_ATOMS: atom_id res chain seq x y z
N MET A 1 17.11 32.54 -5.50
CA MET A 1 16.11 32.71 -6.58
C MET A 1 14.84 32.05 -6.10
N SER A 2 13.67 32.63 -6.36
CA SER A 2 12.39 32.00 -6.00
C SER A 2 12.17 30.73 -6.82
N LEU A 3 11.50 29.75 -6.23
CA LEU A 3 11.12 28.50 -6.88
C LEU A 3 10.25 28.78 -8.12
N ILE A 4 10.55 28.12 -9.23
CA ILE A 4 9.72 28.18 -10.45
C ILE A 4 8.78 26.98 -10.48
N ILE A 5 7.48 27.24 -10.30
CA ILE A 5 6.43 26.24 -10.51
C ILE A 5 5.95 26.34 -11.96
N ARG A 6 6.13 25.26 -12.72
CA ARG A 6 5.78 25.18 -14.15
C ARG A 6 4.41 24.55 -14.31
N GLU A 7 3.69 24.94 -15.35
CA GLU A 7 2.37 24.37 -15.66
C GLU A 7 2.41 23.38 -16.84
N ASN A 8 1.49 22.41 -16.79
CA ASN A 8 1.22 21.45 -17.87
C ASN A 8 2.47 20.70 -18.38
N ILE A 9 3.35 20.29 -17.47
CA ILE A 9 4.59 19.59 -17.79
C ILE A 9 4.29 18.13 -18.17
N PRO A 10 4.64 17.66 -19.38
CA PRO A 10 4.45 16.26 -19.76
C PRO A 10 5.22 15.31 -18.83
N LEU A 11 4.52 14.36 -18.19
CA LEU A 11 5.17 13.40 -17.29
C LEU A 11 5.69 12.16 -18.02
N ALA A 12 5.09 11.75 -19.15
CA ALA A 12 5.54 10.57 -19.89
C ALA A 12 7.07 10.54 -20.13
N PRO A 13 7.73 11.60 -20.65
CA PRO A 13 9.17 11.63 -20.86
C PRO A 13 10.00 11.49 -19.57
N LEU A 14 9.42 11.78 -18.41
CA LEU A 14 10.06 11.70 -17.10
C LEU A 14 9.85 10.33 -16.42
N THR A 15 9.07 9.44 -17.01
CA THR A 15 8.82 8.08 -16.52
C THR A 15 9.56 7.06 -17.35
N THR A 16 9.98 5.94 -16.73
CA THR A 16 10.56 4.84 -17.51
C THR A 16 9.50 4.08 -18.32
N PHE A 17 8.22 4.20 -17.95
CA PHE A 17 7.11 3.66 -18.72
C PHE A 17 6.93 4.42 -20.05
N ARG A 18 7.21 5.73 -20.05
CA ARG A 18 6.94 6.63 -21.19
C ARG A 18 5.47 6.69 -21.56
N VAL A 19 4.61 6.68 -20.54
CA VAL A 19 3.15 6.67 -20.65
C VAL A 19 2.57 7.66 -19.66
N GLY A 20 1.53 8.37 -20.10
CA GLY A 20 0.72 9.28 -19.28
C GLY A 20 0.79 10.76 -19.68
N GLY A 21 -0.14 11.52 -19.13
CA GLY A 21 -0.39 12.93 -19.43
C GLY A 21 0.47 13.91 -18.61
N PRO A 22 0.09 15.20 -18.62
CA PRO A 22 0.87 16.25 -17.97
C PRO A 22 0.60 16.38 -16.46
N ALA A 23 1.58 16.88 -15.70
CA ALA A 23 1.33 17.47 -14.39
C ALA A 23 0.76 18.87 -14.59
N ARG A 24 -0.34 19.20 -13.91
CA ARG A 24 -0.92 20.54 -13.94
C ARG A 24 0.10 21.55 -13.40
N TYR A 25 0.73 21.23 -12.28
CA TYR A 25 1.83 22.00 -11.71
C TYR A 25 3.03 21.09 -11.44
N PHE A 26 4.24 21.59 -11.67
CA PHE A 26 5.47 20.85 -11.48
C PHE A 26 6.55 21.75 -10.88
N ALA A 27 7.14 21.30 -9.77
CA ALA A 27 8.26 21.94 -9.10
C ALA A 27 9.41 20.95 -8.96
N GLU A 28 10.61 21.36 -9.35
CA GLU A 28 11.84 20.68 -8.95
C GLU A 28 12.44 21.41 -7.76
N VAL A 29 12.74 20.67 -6.70
CA VAL A 29 13.18 21.25 -5.41
C VAL A 29 14.57 20.72 -5.07
N GLY A 30 15.55 21.63 -4.91
CA GLY A 30 16.94 21.29 -4.60
C GLY A 30 17.43 21.83 -3.26
N SER A 31 16.62 22.65 -2.58
CA SER A 31 16.94 23.29 -1.31
C SER A 31 15.76 23.27 -0.32
N ARG A 32 16.03 23.58 0.95
CA ARG A 32 14.98 23.67 1.98
C ARG A 32 14.06 24.86 1.72
N GLU A 33 14.62 25.92 1.16
CA GLU A 33 13.90 27.12 0.72
C GLU A 33 12.91 26.76 -0.39
N ASP A 34 13.33 25.98 -1.39
CA ASP A 34 12.42 25.46 -2.44
C ASP A 34 11.28 24.64 -1.84
N LEU A 35 11.57 23.76 -0.86
CA LEU A 35 10.53 22.97 -0.20
C LEU A 35 9.53 23.85 0.55
N LYS A 36 10.01 24.88 1.24
CA LYS A 36 9.15 25.84 1.93
C LYS A 36 8.25 26.58 0.95
N GLU A 37 8.81 27.07 -0.16
CA GLU A 37 8.03 27.75 -1.21
C GLU A 37 7.00 26.81 -1.86
N ALA A 38 7.40 25.58 -2.23
CA ALA A 38 6.51 24.58 -2.81
C ALA A 38 5.38 24.17 -1.86
N SER A 39 5.69 23.94 -0.58
CA SER A 39 4.70 23.55 0.43
C SER A 39 3.71 24.66 0.72
N ALA A 40 4.20 25.90 0.92
CA ALA A 40 3.32 27.05 1.14
C ALA A 40 2.36 27.25 -0.05
N TRP A 41 2.89 27.15 -1.28
CA TRP A 41 2.08 27.25 -2.49
C TRP A 41 1.03 26.13 -2.59
N ALA A 42 1.40 24.87 -2.30
CA ALA A 42 0.48 23.75 -2.33
C ALA A 42 -0.65 23.88 -1.30
N ILE A 43 -0.33 24.36 -0.09
CA ILE A 43 -1.31 24.64 0.97
C ILE A 43 -2.25 25.75 0.54
N GLU A 44 -1.72 26.87 0.03
CA GLU A 44 -2.52 28.01 -0.44
C GLU A 44 -3.49 27.60 -1.54
N LYS A 45 -3.05 26.79 -2.52
CA LYS A 45 -3.87 26.33 -3.63
C LYS A 45 -4.79 25.16 -3.30
N GLN A 46 -4.64 24.54 -2.12
CA GLN A 46 -5.40 23.37 -1.69
C GLN A 46 -5.41 22.23 -2.72
N CYS A 47 -4.33 22.10 -3.51
CA CYS A 47 -4.26 21.12 -4.58
C CYS A 47 -3.57 19.82 -4.09
N PRO A 48 -3.92 18.64 -4.65
CA PRO A 48 -3.21 17.40 -4.34
C PRO A 48 -1.71 17.52 -4.63
N VAL A 49 -0.88 16.88 -3.81
CA VAL A 49 0.57 16.82 -4.03
C VAL A 49 0.98 15.39 -4.36
N PHE A 50 1.86 15.25 -5.36
CA PHE A 50 2.51 13.98 -5.69
C PHE A 50 4.03 14.13 -5.67
N ILE A 51 4.71 13.24 -4.95
CA ILE A 51 6.18 13.24 -4.85
C ILE A 51 6.75 12.34 -5.94
N PHE A 52 7.42 12.96 -6.90
CA PHE A 52 7.94 12.31 -8.10
C PHE A 52 9.44 12.10 -7.98
N GLY A 53 9.85 10.85 -7.77
CA GLY A 53 11.26 10.45 -7.79
C GLY A 53 11.82 10.33 -9.22
N GLY A 54 12.39 9.17 -9.56
CA GLY A 54 12.92 8.89 -10.90
C GLY A 54 11.90 8.37 -11.91
N GLY A 55 10.61 8.35 -11.58
CA GLY A 55 9.55 7.86 -12.48
C GLY A 55 9.67 6.38 -12.89
N SER A 56 10.41 5.56 -12.13
CA SER A 56 10.71 4.17 -12.47
C SER A 56 9.67 3.14 -11.99
N ASN A 57 8.76 3.56 -11.11
CA ASN A 57 7.69 2.72 -10.55
C ASN A 57 6.32 3.41 -10.54
N VAL A 58 6.02 4.20 -11.58
CA VAL A 58 4.75 4.93 -11.71
C VAL A 58 4.10 4.66 -13.07
N LEU A 59 2.77 4.65 -13.08
CA LEU A 59 1.93 4.74 -14.27
C LEU A 59 1.07 6.00 -14.14
N VAL A 60 1.31 6.97 -15.02
CA VAL A 60 0.59 8.24 -15.01
C VAL A 60 -0.66 8.11 -15.89
N SER A 61 -1.80 8.60 -15.42
CA SER A 61 -3.05 8.69 -16.18
C SER A 61 -2.85 9.42 -17.49
N ASP A 62 -3.59 9.05 -18.53
CA ASP A 62 -3.58 9.76 -19.82
C ASP A 62 -3.98 11.24 -19.67
N GLU A 63 -4.85 11.55 -18.70
CA GLU A 63 -5.24 12.92 -18.34
C GLU A 63 -4.17 13.66 -17.51
N GLY A 64 -3.19 12.92 -17.00
CA GLY A 64 -2.14 13.46 -16.14
C GLY A 64 -2.57 13.64 -14.68
N PHE A 65 -1.89 14.55 -13.98
CA PHE A 65 -2.09 14.82 -12.56
C PHE A 65 -2.52 16.27 -12.34
N LEU A 66 -3.70 16.49 -11.75
CA LEU A 66 -4.30 17.83 -11.62
C LEU A 66 -3.67 18.71 -10.52
N GLY A 67 -2.79 18.15 -9.71
CA GLY A 67 -2.15 18.84 -8.59
C GLY A 67 -0.69 19.24 -8.83
N LEU A 68 0.03 19.50 -7.74
CA LEU A 68 1.45 19.79 -7.75
C LEU A 68 2.27 18.50 -7.70
N VAL A 69 3.08 18.30 -8.74
CA VAL A 69 4.16 17.33 -8.72
C VAL A 69 5.41 17.99 -8.16
N ILE A 70 5.94 17.44 -7.07
CA ILE A 70 7.23 17.87 -6.48
C ILE A 70 8.27 16.81 -6.83
N ARG A 71 9.32 17.20 -7.55
CA ARG A 71 10.50 16.36 -7.84
C ARG A 71 11.67 16.76 -6.94
N PRO A 72 12.04 15.94 -5.95
CA PRO A 72 13.23 16.20 -5.14
C PRO A 72 14.50 16.01 -5.96
N ASN A 73 15.40 16.98 -5.86
CA ASN A 73 16.69 17.01 -6.54
C ASN A 73 17.81 17.47 -5.59
N PHE A 74 17.75 17.03 -4.33
CA PHE A 74 18.83 17.24 -3.37
C PHE A 74 20.04 16.39 -3.77
N LEU A 75 21.10 17.06 -4.21
CA LEU A 75 22.37 16.43 -4.56
C LEU A 75 23.35 16.53 -3.39
N GLY A 76 24.35 15.68 -3.40
CA GLY A 76 25.39 15.58 -2.37
C GLY A 76 25.53 14.17 -1.85
N LYS A 77 26.78 13.77 -1.66
CA LYS A 77 27.18 12.57 -0.93
C LYS A 77 28.30 12.93 0.03
N GLU A 78 28.18 12.51 1.27
CA GLU A 78 29.18 12.80 2.31
C GLU A 78 29.32 11.63 3.28
N ILE A 79 30.53 11.46 3.83
CA ILE A 79 30.77 10.57 4.97
C ILE A 79 30.43 11.37 6.23
N VAL A 80 29.38 10.96 6.95
CA VAL A 80 28.97 11.64 8.19
C VAL A 80 29.67 11.09 9.43
N ARG A 81 30.08 9.82 9.39
CA ARG A 81 30.83 9.16 10.46
C ARG A 81 31.55 7.94 9.90
N GLU A 82 32.75 7.70 10.39
CA GLU A 82 33.54 6.55 9.99
C GLU A 82 34.31 6.00 11.18
N ASP A 83 34.35 4.68 11.32
CA ASP A 83 35.17 3.98 12.28
C ASP A 83 35.91 2.80 11.60
N GLY A 84 36.59 1.96 12.40
CA GLY A 84 37.39 0.85 11.86
C GLY A 84 36.57 -0.21 11.13
N GLU A 85 35.30 -0.39 11.49
CA GLU A 85 34.46 -1.48 11.00
C GLU A 85 33.30 -1.02 10.11
N SER A 86 32.89 0.24 10.23
CA SER A 86 31.70 0.76 9.56
C SER A 86 31.85 2.19 9.08
N VAL A 87 30.99 2.57 8.16
CA VAL A 87 30.86 3.94 7.65
C VAL A 87 29.39 4.32 7.58
N ARG A 88 29.08 5.56 7.93
CA ARG A 88 27.80 6.18 7.66
C ARG A 88 27.96 7.22 6.58
N ILE A 89 27.19 7.07 5.52
CA ILE A 89 27.15 8.00 4.40
C ILE A 89 25.78 8.65 4.34
N ARG A 90 25.73 9.97 4.13
CA ARG A 90 24.51 10.70 3.81
C ARG A 90 24.46 10.93 2.31
N LEU A 91 23.32 10.60 1.72
CA LEU A 91 23.06 10.71 0.29
C LEU A 91 21.84 11.60 0.08
N GLY A 92 21.96 12.62 -0.76
CA GLY A 92 20.85 13.45 -1.17
C GLY A 92 19.83 12.66 -1.99
N SER A 93 18.54 12.96 -1.82
CA SER A 93 17.45 12.19 -2.44
C SER A 93 17.42 12.24 -3.97
N GLY A 94 18.09 13.23 -4.56
CA GLY A 94 18.24 13.46 -5.99
C GLY A 94 19.32 12.61 -6.67
N GLU A 95 20.27 12.05 -5.90
CA GLU A 95 21.39 11.26 -6.41
C GLU A 95 20.92 10.02 -7.19
N VAL A 96 21.62 9.69 -8.28
CA VAL A 96 21.35 8.49 -9.07
C VAL A 96 21.73 7.25 -8.25
N TRP A 97 20.77 6.36 -8.00
CA TRP A 97 20.98 5.24 -7.07
C TRP A 97 22.17 4.37 -7.44
N ASP A 98 22.26 3.95 -8.71
CA ASP A 98 23.30 3.01 -9.12
C ASP A 98 24.72 3.62 -9.12
N GLU A 99 24.83 4.93 -9.30
CA GLU A 99 26.09 5.66 -9.15
C GLU A 99 26.53 5.68 -7.68
N MET A 100 25.59 5.76 -6.73
CA MET A 100 25.90 5.65 -5.31
C MET A 100 26.35 4.24 -4.95
N VAL A 101 25.73 3.19 -5.51
CA VAL A 101 26.20 1.81 -5.32
C VAL A 101 27.60 1.62 -5.92
N ALA A 102 27.88 2.18 -7.10
CA ALA A 102 29.23 2.13 -7.68
C ALA A 102 30.26 2.80 -6.76
N TRP A 103 29.94 3.97 -6.21
CA TRP A 103 30.80 4.68 -5.27
C TRP A 103 31.08 3.87 -3.99
N THR A 104 30.10 3.15 -3.44
CA THR A 104 30.35 2.29 -2.26
C THR A 104 31.22 1.09 -2.61
N VAL A 105 31.05 0.51 -3.81
CA VAL A 105 31.88 -0.59 -4.32
C VAL A 105 33.33 -0.14 -4.49
N GLU A 106 33.56 1.04 -5.06
CA GLU A 106 34.90 1.64 -5.21
C GLU A 106 35.62 1.84 -3.87
N ASN A 107 34.88 2.14 -2.81
CA ASN A 107 35.41 2.35 -1.46
C ASN A 107 35.43 1.08 -0.59
N ASN A 108 35.07 -0.09 -1.14
CA ASN A 108 34.94 -1.36 -0.41
C ASN A 108 34.00 -1.30 0.80
N TRP A 109 32.90 -0.56 0.68
CA TRP A 109 31.84 -0.51 1.69
C TRP A 109 30.70 -1.45 1.34
N TRP A 110 30.56 -2.49 2.15
CA TRP A 110 29.61 -3.59 2.01
C TRP A 110 28.23 -3.21 2.56
N GLY A 111 27.17 -3.64 1.86
CA GLY A 111 25.80 -3.54 2.35
C GLY A 111 24.76 -3.09 1.31
N ILE A 112 25.17 -2.71 0.10
CA ILE A 112 24.23 -2.32 -0.98
C ILE A 112 24.60 -2.86 -2.37
N GLU A 113 25.64 -3.67 -2.48
CA GLU A 113 26.08 -4.28 -3.73
C GLU A 113 25.00 -5.16 -4.39
N ASN A 114 24.13 -5.79 -3.59
CA ASN A 114 23.01 -6.59 -4.12
C ASN A 114 21.87 -5.73 -4.69
N LEU A 115 21.90 -4.43 -4.42
CA LEU A 115 20.96 -3.44 -4.96
C LEU A 115 21.52 -2.74 -6.21
N SER A 116 22.61 -3.27 -6.78
CA SER A 116 23.20 -2.78 -8.03
C SER A 116 22.20 -2.77 -9.19
N HIS A 117 22.33 -1.76 -10.03
CA HIS A 117 21.64 -1.57 -11.30
C HIS A 117 20.11 -1.47 -11.17
N ILE A 118 19.64 -1.00 -10.01
CA ILE A 118 18.25 -0.60 -9.81
C ILE A 118 18.08 0.84 -10.33
N PRO A 119 17.11 1.09 -11.23
CA PRO A 119 16.91 2.44 -11.76
C PRO A 119 16.20 3.34 -10.74
N GLY A 120 16.51 4.63 -10.77
CA GLY A 120 15.86 5.65 -9.96
C GLY A 120 16.85 6.48 -9.17
N ARG A 121 16.32 7.19 -8.17
CA ARG A 121 17.08 8.09 -7.30
C ARG A 121 17.05 7.60 -5.86
N VAL A 122 18.04 8.02 -5.07
CA VAL A 122 18.20 7.65 -3.66
C VAL A 122 16.91 7.81 -2.84
N GLY A 123 16.14 8.89 -3.04
CA GLY A 123 14.90 9.10 -2.28
C GLY A 123 13.91 7.94 -2.39
N GLY A 124 13.81 7.30 -3.55
CA GLY A 124 12.92 6.16 -3.78
C GLY A 124 13.29 4.89 -2.99
N LEU A 125 14.55 4.79 -2.54
CA LEU A 125 15.08 3.63 -1.82
C LEU A 125 14.29 3.33 -0.54
N ALA A 126 14.09 4.36 0.29
CA ALA A 126 13.37 4.24 1.56
C ALA A 126 11.85 4.13 1.34
N VAL A 127 11.29 4.85 0.37
CA VAL A 127 9.83 4.86 0.15
C VAL A 127 9.26 3.46 -0.03
N GLN A 128 9.94 2.58 -0.77
CA GLN A 128 9.44 1.24 -1.06
C GLN A 128 10.24 0.13 -0.39
N ASN A 129 11.13 0.43 0.56
CA ASN A 129 12.08 -0.55 1.08
C ASN A 129 12.67 -1.41 -0.06
N VAL A 130 13.30 -0.72 -1.02
CA VAL A 130 13.77 -1.34 -2.27
C VAL A 130 14.62 -2.56 -1.95
N GLY A 131 14.40 -3.66 -2.67
CA GLY A 131 15.13 -4.90 -2.44
C GLY A 131 15.29 -5.76 -3.68
N ALA A 132 16.47 -6.36 -3.79
CA ALA A 132 16.86 -7.27 -4.86
C ALA A 132 17.90 -8.27 -4.34
N TYR A 133 17.93 -9.47 -4.94
CA TYR A 133 18.94 -10.49 -4.67
C TYR A 133 19.16 -10.79 -3.16
N GLY A 134 18.09 -10.84 -2.37
CA GLY A 134 18.15 -11.16 -0.93
C GLY A 134 18.55 -10.00 -0.01
N GLN A 135 18.76 -8.80 -0.56
CA GLN A 135 19.02 -7.58 0.20
C GLN A 135 17.84 -6.60 0.10
N GLU A 136 17.63 -5.83 1.16
CA GLU A 136 16.63 -4.77 1.22
C GLU A 136 17.24 -3.51 1.85
N ALA A 137 16.74 -2.34 1.46
CA ALA A 137 17.18 -1.04 1.96
C ALA A 137 17.13 -0.95 3.50
N SER A 138 16.08 -1.51 4.11
CA SER A 138 15.88 -1.55 5.56
C SER A 138 17.06 -2.17 6.34
N GLN A 139 17.89 -2.98 5.68
CA GLN A 139 19.05 -3.60 6.30
C GLN A 139 20.20 -2.62 6.53
N VAL A 140 20.25 -1.51 5.78
CA VAL A 140 21.35 -0.52 5.83
C VAL A 140 20.89 0.90 6.13
N VAL A 141 19.61 1.25 5.92
CA VAL A 141 19.10 2.58 6.28
C VAL A 141 19.23 2.79 7.79
N ASP A 142 19.94 3.84 8.19
CA ASP A 142 20.14 4.28 9.57
C ASP A 142 19.10 5.36 9.92
N SER A 143 18.93 6.36 9.06
CA SER A 143 17.89 7.39 9.20
C SER A 143 17.47 8.01 7.86
N VAL A 144 16.29 8.63 7.83
CA VAL A 144 15.73 9.35 6.69
C VAL A 144 15.37 10.76 7.13
N GLU A 145 15.95 11.76 6.47
CA GLU A 145 15.57 13.16 6.64
C GLU A 145 14.50 13.52 5.61
N ALA A 146 13.35 13.99 6.08
CA ALA A 146 12.23 14.35 5.23
C ALA A 146 11.57 15.66 5.67
N TRP A 147 10.96 16.35 4.72
CA TRP A 147 10.19 17.56 4.92
C TRP A 147 8.71 17.24 4.99
N ASP A 148 8.07 17.65 6.07
CA ASP A 148 6.62 17.62 6.22
C ASP A 148 6.00 18.79 5.45
N ILE A 149 5.15 18.49 4.48
CA ILE A 149 4.51 19.52 3.65
C ILE A 149 3.55 20.38 4.47
N GLN A 150 2.80 19.78 5.40
CA GLN A 150 1.78 20.49 6.19
C GLN A 150 2.43 21.34 7.27
N ASP A 151 3.33 20.75 8.04
CA ASP A 151 4.00 21.42 9.16
C ASP A 151 5.14 22.34 8.72
N GLN A 152 5.58 22.21 7.46
CA GLN A 152 6.71 22.95 6.87
C GLN A 152 7.98 22.84 7.72
N LYS A 153 8.28 21.62 8.16
CA LYS A 153 9.41 21.32 9.04
C LYS A 153 10.14 20.07 8.57
N VAL A 154 11.44 20.04 8.88
CA VAL A 154 12.23 18.83 8.73
C VAL A 154 11.95 17.90 9.89
N ARG A 155 11.71 16.63 9.57
CA ARG A 155 11.66 15.51 10.49
C ARG A 155 12.72 14.49 10.11
N ILE A 156 13.42 13.98 11.11
CA ILE A 156 14.36 12.86 10.95
C ILE A 156 13.66 11.62 11.49
N PHE A 157 13.48 10.62 10.63
CA PHE A 157 12.98 9.31 10.98
C PHE A 157 14.16 8.38 11.23
N GLN A 158 14.22 7.77 12.41
CA GLN A 158 15.10 6.62 12.62
C GLN A 158 14.56 5.41 11.84
N LYS A 159 15.42 4.41 11.60
CA LYS A 159 15.06 3.16 10.91
C LYS A 159 13.76 2.54 11.42
N GLU A 160 13.59 2.49 12.74
CA GLU A 160 12.43 1.88 13.40
C GLU A 160 11.14 2.67 13.11
N GLU A 161 11.23 3.99 12.98
CA GLU A 161 10.10 4.87 12.66
C GLU A 161 9.72 4.82 11.17
N CYS A 162 10.60 4.32 10.30
CA CYS A 162 10.31 4.15 8.88
C CYS A 162 9.33 2.98 8.62
N LEU A 163 9.10 2.11 9.62
CA LEU A 163 8.16 0.98 9.58
C LEU A 163 8.31 0.09 8.34
N PHE A 164 9.55 -0.20 7.94
CA PHE A 164 9.84 -0.98 6.73
C PHE A 164 9.21 -2.38 6.77
N ARG A 165 8.59 -2.77 5.65
CA ARG A 165 8.11 -4.13 5.36
C ARG A 165 8.37 -4.44 3.89
N TYR A 166 8.02 -5.64 3.43
CA TYR A 166 8.16 -6.01 2.02
C TYR A 166 7.44 -4.99 1.12
N ARG A 167 8.23 -4.26 0.32
CA ARG A 167 7.77 -3.19 -0.60
C ARG A 167 7.02 -2.02 0.06
N GLN A 168 7.21 -1.82 1.36
CA GLN A 168 6.43 -0.87 2.15
C GLN A 168 7.31 -0.12 3.15
N SER A 169 6.93 1.12 3.42
CA SER A 169 7.40 1.97 4.51
C SER A 169 6.26 2.85 5.00
N ILE A 170 6.49 3.65 6.03
CA ILE A 170 5.55 4.68 6.44
C ILE A 170 5.23 5.65 5.28
N PHE A 171 6.20 5.94 4.40
CA PHE A 171 6.11 6.96 3.34
C PHE A 171 5.22 6.57 2.15
N ASN A 172 4.97 5.28 1.91
CA ASN A 172 4.07 4.83 0.84
C ASN A 172 2.78 4.17 1.35
N VAL A 173 2.61 4.08 2.67
CA VAL A 173 1.43 3.44 3.27
C VAL A 173 0.66 4.45 4.12
N GLU A 174 1.21 4.87 5.25
CA GLU A 174 0.53 5.70 6.27
C GLU A 174 0.60 7.19 5.96
N GLU A 175 1.78 7.66 5.58
CA GLU A 175 2.11 9.07 5.39
C GLU A 175 2.34 9.42 3.92
N LYS A 176 1.60 8.72 3.06
CA LYS A 176 1.73 8.85 1.61
C LYS A 176 1.32 10.26 1.17
N GLY A 177 2.26 10.95 0.53
CA GLY A 177 2.06 12.34 0.08
C GLY A 177 2.27 13.39 1.16
N THR A 178 2.59 13.00 2.40
CA THR A 178 2.88 13.94 3.51
C THR A 178 4.32 14.45 3.44
N TYR A 179 5.27 13.55 3.17
CA TYR A 179 6.70 13.82 3.32
C TYR A 179 7.45 13.85 1.99
N VAL A 180 8.38 14.82 1.87
CA VAL A 180 9.40 14.87 0.81
C VAL A 180 10.75 14.45 1.36
N ILE A 181 11.31 13.34 0.88
CA ILE A 181 12.63 12.89 1.35
C ILE A 181 13.72 13.84 0.84
N ILE A 182 14.52 14.36 1.76
CA ILE A 182 15.67 15.25 1.50
C ILE A 182 16.95 14.43 1.37
N SER A 183 17.22 13.58 2.36
CA SER A 183 18.44 12.77 2.40
C SER A 183 18.21 11.45 3.13
N ILE A 184 19.06 10.47 2.84
CA ILE A 184 19.07 9.16 3.52
C ILE A 184 20.47 8.92 4.06
N VAL A 185 20.56 8.48 5.32
CA VAL A 185 21.80 7.99 5.91
C VAL A 185 21.82 6.47 5.84
N LEU A 186 22.87 5.91 5.23
CA LEU A 186 23.13 4.47 5.19
C LEU A 186 24.29 4.13 6.11
N LYS A 187 24.14 3.06 6.89
CA LYS A 187 25.23 2.43 7.65
C LYS A 187 25.73 1.20 6.89
N LEU A 188 26.98 1.26 6.43
CA LEU A 188 27.66 0.22 5.65
C LEU A 188 28.83 -0.35 6.44
N SER A 189 29.25 -1.56 6.06
CA SER A 189 30.35 -2.29 6.70
C SER A 189 31.63 -2.17 5.88
N LYS A 190 32.78 -2.03 6.54
CA LYS A 190 34.11 -2.20 5.94
C LYS A 190 34.59 -3.65 5.99
N ILE A 191 33.93 -4.47 6.81
CA ILE A 191 34.17 -5.90 6.92
C ILE A 191 33.30 -6.61 5.87
N ALA A 192 33.92 -7.52 5.11
CA ALA A 192 33.24 -8.27 4.06
C ALA A 192 32.09 -9.11 4.63
N SER A 193 30.91 -8.97 4.02
CA SER A 193 29.71 -9.72 4.40
C SER A 193 28.83 -9.99 3.16
N PRO A 194 29.33 -10.77 2.19
CA PRO A 194 28.64 -10.99 0.93
C PRO A 194 27.33 -11.78 1.11
N LYS A 195 26.25 -11.31 0.49
CA LYS A 195 24.95 -12.02 0.49
C LYS A 195 24.76 -12.78 -0.81
N LEU A 196 25.04 -14.09 -0.80
CA LEU A 196 25.10 -14.90 -2.02
C LEU A 196 23.96 -15.91 -2.18
N ASP A 197 23.00 -15.94 -1.25
CA ASP A 197 21.98 -16.99 -1.18
C ASP A 197 20.96 -16.95 -2.33
N TYR A 198 20.90 -15.86 -3.08
CA TYR A 198 19.97 -15.77 -4.21
C TYR A 198 20.38 -16.72 -5.34
N PRO A 199 19.50 -17.61 -5.85
CA PRO A 199 19.90 -18.71 -6.74
C PRO A 199 20.68 -18.28 -7.99
N ASP A 200 20.25 -17.22 -8.67
CA ASP A 200 20.93 -16.76 -9.89
C ASP A 200 22.31 -16.13 -9.58
N LEU A 201 22.42 -15.47 -8.42
CA LEU A 201 23.69 -14.89 -7.97
C LEU A 201 24.67 -15.98 -7.58
N LYS A 202 24.21 -16.99 -6.83
CA LYS A 202 24.99 -18.18 -6.49
C LYS A 202 25.52 -18.84 -7.75
N LYS A 203 24.65 -19.08 -8.74
CA LYS A 203 25.01 -19.69 -10.02
C LYS A 203 26.07 -18.91 -10.78
N CYS A 204 25.88 -17.60 -10.89
CA CYS A 204 26.78 -16.72 -11.61
C CYS A 204 28.17 -16.60 -10.95
N LEU A 205 28.26 -16.82 -9.63
CA LEU A 205 29.51 -16.79 -8.86
C LEU A 205 30.02 -18.19 -8.49
N GLU A 206 29.47 -19.27 -9.05
CA GLU A 206 29.84 -20.66 -8.70
C GLU A 206 31.35 -20.95 -8.81
N SER A 207 32.03 -20.31 -9.77
CA SER A 207 33.47 -20.46 -10.00
C SER A 207 34.34 -19.49 -9.18
N ASN A 208 33.75 -18.59 -8.38
CA ASN A 208 34.46 -17.60 -7.60
C ASN A 208 34.29 -17.88 -6.10
N VAL A 209 35.29 -18.52 -5.50
CA VAL A 209 35.25 -19.00 -4.10
C VAL A 209 35.20 -17.86 -3.08
N SER A 210 35.69 -16.67 -3.43
CA SER A 210 35.72 -15.49 -2.53
C SER A 210 35.51 -14.22 -3.36
N PRO A 211 34.26 -13.95 -3.79
CA PRO A 211 33.98 -12.84 -4.70
C PRO A 211 34.18 -11.50 -4.00
N SER A 212 34.85 -10.57 -4.69
CA SER A 212 34.92 -9.18 -4.27
C SER A 212 33.55 -8.50 -4.39
N ILE A 213 33.36 -7.37 -3.69
CA ILE A 213 32.16 -6.54 -3.84
C ILE A 213 31.93 -6.11 -5.31
N GLY A 214 33.01 -5.92 -6.07
CA GLY A 214 32.98 -5.65 -7.51
C GLY A 214 32.54 -6.85 -8.36
N ASP A 215 32.95 -8.08 -8.00
CA ASP A 215 32.48 -9.31 -8.68
C ASP A 215 30.97 -9.50 -8.52
N ILE A 216 30.47 -9.29 -7.29
CA ILE A 216 29.04 -9.39 -6.98
C ILE A 216 28.26 -8.36 -7.82
N ARG A 217 28.71 -7.10 -7.82
CA ARG A 217 28.09 -6.04 -8.63
C ARG A 217 28.05 -6.40 -10.12
N ARG A 218 29.18 -6.81 -10.71
CA ARG A 218 29.25 -7.21 -12.13
C ARG A 218 28.32 -8.37 -12.47
N CYS A 219 28.30 -9.38 -11.61
CA CYS A 219 27.42 -10.52 -11.75
C CYS A 219 25.94 -10.09 -11.74
N ILE A 220 25.56 -9.22 -10.79
CA ILE A 220 24.19 -8.72 -10.70
C ILE A 220 23.82 -7.88 -11.92
N ILE A 221 24.70 -7.00 -12.40
CA ILE A 221 24.48 -6.25 -13.65
C ILE A 221 24.22 -7.22 -14.80
N SER A 222 25.08 -8.23 -14.99
CA SER A 222 24.92 -9.24 -16.04
C SER A 222 23.59 -10.01 -15.95
N ILE A 223 23.20 -10.47 -14.75
CA ILE A 223 21.90 -11.14 -14.53
C ILE A 223 20.76 -10.18 -14.86
N ARG A 224 20.87 -8.91 -14.45
CA ARG A 224 19.85 -7.91 -14.70
C ARG A 224 19.75 -7.58 -16.18
N ASP A 225 20.84 -7.34 -16.89
CA ASP A 225 20.84 -7.06 -18.33
C ASP A 225 20.28 -8.24 -19.14
N ALA A 226 20.60 -9.48 -18.75
CA ALA A 226 20.02 -10.65 -19.39
C ALA A 226 18.49 -10.74 -19.24
N LYS A 227 17.96 -10.26 -18.10
CA LYS A 227 16.50 -10.23 -17.81
C LYS A 227 15.82 -8.93 -18.25
N PHE A 228 16.57 -7.83 -18.25
CA PHE A 228 16.16 -6.43 -18.34
C PHE A 228 17.26 -5.63 -19.08
N PRO A 229 17.46 -5.82 -20.40
CA PRO A 229 18.55 -5.15 -21.10
C PRO A 229 18.43 -3.61 -20.98
N PHE A 230 19.45 -2.99 -20.40
CA PHE A 230 19.65 -1.52 -20.39
C PHE A 230 20.26 -1.09 -21.75
N PRO A 231 19.94 0.10 -22.35
CA PRO A 231 19.20 1.26 -21.86
C PRO A 231 17.74 1.38 -22.36
N ARG A 232 16.89 1.93 -21.48
CA ARG A 232 15.42 2.05 -21.60
C ARG A 232 14.89 3.10 -22.60
N GLU A 233 15.57 3.37 -23.73
CA GLU A 233 15.26 4.60 -24.49
C GLU A 233 14.73 4.52 -25.91
N ALA A 234 14.54 3.36 -26.55
CA ALA A 234 14.11 3.40 -27.96
C ALA A 234 12.77 2.73 -28.27
N GLN A 235 12.39 1.59 -27.65
CA GLN A 235 11.31 0.80 -28.25
C GLN A 235 10.24 0.24 -27.31
N ASN A 236 10.48 0.03 -26.00
CA ASN A 236 9.51 -0.64 -25.12
C ASN A 236 9.53 -0.17 -23.64
N GLY A 237 9.04 1.04 -23.33
CA GLY A 237 9.04 1.59 -21.96
C GLY A 237 8.33 0.69 -20.94
N ASN A 238 8.77 0.67 -19.67
CA ASN A 238 8.13 -0.11 -18.58
C ASN A 238 8.48 0.43 -17.18
N ALA A 239 7.77 -0.02 -16.16
CA ALA A 239 8.01 0.30 -14.75
C ALA A 239 8.53 -0.91 -13.93
N GLY A 240 9.27 -1.83 -14.57
CA GLY A 240 9.74 -3.06 -13.92
C GLY A 240 8.62 -4.08 -13.68
N SER A 241 8.70 -4.82 -12.58
CA SER A 241 7.65 -5.77 -12.20
C SER A 241 6.36 -5.03 -11.89
N PHE A 242 5.31 -5.28 -12.65
CA PHE A 242 4.02 -4.61 -12.52
C PHE A 242 3.19 -5.14 -11.34
N PHE A 243 3.40 -6.41 -10.97
CA PHE A 243 2.68 -7.08 -9.88
C PHE A 243 3.63 -7.54 -8.77
N LYS A 244 3.14 -7.51 -7.54
CA LYS A 244 3.84 -8.11 -6.40
C LYS A 244 3.81 -9.62 -6.50
N ASN A 245 4.81 -10.27 -5.89
CA ASN A 245 4.73 -11.72 -5.64
C ASN A 245 3.74 -12.04 -4.53
N LEU A 246 3.13 -13.21 -4.59
CA LEU A 246 2.21 -13.68 -3.56
C LEU A 246 2.98 -14.26 -2.37
N VAL A 247 2.50 -13.99 -1.16
CA VAL A 247 2.90 -14.68 0.07
C VAL A 247 1.64 -15.32 0.64
N LEU A 248 1.54 -16.64 0.54
CA LEU A 248 0.30 -17.38 0.80
C LEU A 248 0.36 -18.11 2.14
N THR A 249 -0.77 -18.20 2.83
CA THR A 249 -0.97 -19.19 3.90
C THR A 249 -1.05 -20.59 3.31
N GLN A 250 -0.94 -21.62 4.16
CA GLN A 250 -1.08 -23.00 3.70
C GLN A 250 -2.45 -23.27 3.08
N ASP A 251 -3.54 -22.67 3.59
CA ASP A 251 -4.89 -22.82 3.04
C ASP A 251 -5.01 -22.20 1.64
N LEU A 252 -4.50 -20.97 1.46
CA LEU A 252 -4.49 -20.31 0.16
C LEU A 252 -3.63 -21.06 -0.85
N TYR A 253 -2.51 -21.64 -0.41
CA TYR A 253 -1.70 -22.51 -1.26
C TYR A 253 -2.48 -23.76 -1.68
N SER A 254 -3.24 -24.40 -0.80
CA SER A 254 -4.05 -25.57 -1.14
C SER A 254 -5.14 -25.23 -2.18
N ILE A 255 -5.72 -24.03 -2.11
CA ILE A 255 -6.66 -23.53 -3.13
C ILE A 255 -5.96 -23.34 -4.47
N LEU A 256 -4.78 -22.70 -4.47
CA LEU A 256 -3.96 -22.52 -5.66
C LEU A 256 -3.60 -23.88 -6.29
N GLU A 257 -3.08 -24.81 -5.49
CA GLU A 257 -2.68 -26.14 -5.94
C GLU A 257 -3.84 -26.91 -6.55
N SER A 258 -5.01 -26.88 -5.89
CA SER A 258 -6.23 -27.53 -6.38
C SER A 258 -6.72 -26.92 -7.70
N SER A 259 -6.69 -25.58 -7.82
CA SER A 259 -7.08 -24.86 -9.03
C SER A 259 -6.12 -25.14 -10.19
N VAL A 260 -4.82 -25.15 -9.93
CA VAL A 260 -3.78 -25.50 -10.92
C VAL A 260 -3.90 -26.96 -11.35
N ALA A 261 -4.12 -27.89 -10.43
CA ALA A 261 -4.32 -29.30 -10.77
C ALA A 261 -5.53 -29.50 -11.69
N LYS A 262 -6.62 -28.75 -11.46
CA LYS A 262 -7.84 -28.82 -12.26
C LYS A 262 -7.70 -28.15 -13.63
N ASN A 263 -7.18 -26.91 -13.66
CA ASN A 263 -7.24 -26.05 -14.84
C ASN A 263 -5.96 -26.08 -15.68
N ILE A 264 -4.81 -26.39 -15.07
CA ILE A 264 -3.47 -26.36 -15.71
C ILE A 264 -2.61 -27.53 -15.19
N PRO A 265 -3.05 -28.79 -15.35
CA PRO A 265 -2.44 -29.95 -14.69
C PRO A 265 -0.93 -30.12 -14.97
N LEU A 266 -0.48 -29.73 -16.17
CA LEU A 266 0.94 -29.80 -16.56
C LEU A 266 1.85 -28.88 -15.72
N ALA A 267 1.31 -27.85 -15.09
CA ALA A 267 2.07 -26.91 -14.25
C ALA A 267 2.22 -27.37 -12.79
N LEU A 268 1.43 -28.35 -12.34
CA LEU A 268 1.37 -28.79 -10.95
C LEU A 268 2.74 -29.24 -10.39
N PRO A 269 3.55 -30.07 -11.10
CA PRO A 269 4.86 -30.49 -10.58
C PRO A 269 5.80 -29.31 -10.34
N LYS A 270 5.73 -28.28 -11.21
CA LYS A 270 6.57 -27.09 -11.13
C LYS A 270 6.17 -26.20 -9.95
N LEU A 271 4.87 -26.05 -9.69
CA LEU A 271 4.36 -25.32 -8.52
C LEU A 271 4.87 -25.95 -7.20
N GLN A 272 4.82 -27.27 -7.11
CA GLN A 272 5.31 -28.01 -5.94
C GLN A 272 6.82 -27.89 -5.75
N GLU A 273 7.60 -27.80 -6.83
CA GLU A 273 9.04 -27.51 -6.79
C GLU A 273 9.30 -26.10 -6.23
N ILE A 274 8.52 -25.09 -6.65
CA ILE A 274 8.67 -23.70 -6.21
C ILE A 274 8.46 -23.56 -4.70
N LYS A 275 7.45 -24.24 -4.14
CA LYS A 275 7.20 -24.26 -2.68
C LYS A 275 8.44 -24.68 -1.89
N LYS A 276 9.24 -25.60 -2.42
CA LYS A 276 10.47 -26.10 -1.76
C LYS A 276 11.65 -25.13 -1.86
N LYS A 277 11.66 -24.23 -2.86
CA LYS A 277 12.78 -23.31 -3.14
C LYS A 277 12.75 -22.01 -2.32
N PHE A 278 11.58 -21.60 -1.83
CA PHE A 278 11.42 -20.35 -1.08
C PHE A 278 10.77 -20.62 0.28
N PRO A 279 11.53 -21.19 1.24
CA PRO A 279 11.06 -21.26 2.62
C PRO A 279 11.02 -19.83 3.18
N ASP A 280 9.84 -19.29 3.44
CA ASP A 280 9.68 -18.00 4.12
C ASP A 280 9.01 -18.26 5.48
N GLN A 281 9.53 -17.62 6.53
CA GLN A 281 9.00 -17.73 7.89
C GLN A 281 7.59 -17.13 8.01
N THR A 282 7.16 -16.36 7.00
CA THR A 282 5.88 -15.62 6.97
C THR A 282 4.81 -16.25 6.06
N GLY A 283 5.15 -17.27 5.25
CA GLY A 283 4.23 -17.93 4.33
C GLY A 283 4.91 -18.64 3.16
N ILE A 284 4.15 -19.07 2.17
CA ILE A 284 4.66 -19.69 0.94
C ILE A 284 4.74 -18.64 -0.16
N LYS A 285 5.96 -18.26 -0.55
CA LYS A 285 6.17 -17.26 -1.60
C LYS A 285 6.01 -17.88 -2.98
N ILE A 286 5.05 -17.38 -3.76
CA ILE A 286 4.82 -17.79 -5.14
C ILE A 286 5.18 -16.64 -6.08
N PRO A 287 6.15 -16.84 -7.00
CA PRO A 287 6.46 -15.85 -8.01
C PRO A 287 5.27 -15.60 -8.93
N THR A 288 4.78 -14.36 -8.99
CA THR A 288 3.64 -14.02 -9.85
C THR A 288 3.98 -14.20 -11.34
N ALA A 289 5.26 -14.04 -11.71
CA ALA A 289 5.76 -14.34 -13.06
C ALA A 289 5.42 -15.78 -13.50
N PHE A 290 5.53 -16.74 -12.58
CA PHE A 290 5.22 -18.15 -12.85
C PHE A 290 3.72 -18.33 -13.10
N LEU A 291 2.86 -17.68 -12.32
CA LEU A 291 1.40 -17.76 -12.51
C LEU A 291 0.97 -17.15 -13.85
N ILE A 292 1.54 -16.01 -14.24
CA ILE A 292 1.29 -15.38 -15.54
C ILE A 292 1.73 -16.30 -16.69
N ASP A 293 2.89 -16.95 -16.55
CA ASP A 293 3.43 -17.89 -17.53
C ASP A 293 2.50 -19.10 -17.74
N ILE A 294 2.15 -19.81 -16.67
CA ILE A 294 1.31 -21.02 -16.77
C ILE A 294 -0.12 -20.69 -17.23
N CYS A 295 -0.59 -19.46 -17.00
CA CYS A 295 -1.87 -19.00 -17.52
C CYS A 295 -1.85 -18.71 -19.03
N GLY A 296 -0.68 -18.75 -19.67
CA GLY A 296 -0.50 -18.51 -21.11
C GLY A 296 -0.50 -17.04 -21.50
N LEU A 297 -0.15 -16.13 -20.57
CA LEU A 297 -0.26 -14.69 -20.77
C LEU A 297 1.04 -14.03 -21.26
N LYS A 298 2.13 -14.79 -21.43
CA LYS A 298 3.35 -14.30 -22.08
C LYS A 298 3.02 -13.76 -23.47
N GLY A 299 3.44 -12.53 -23.74
CA GLY A 299 3.19 -11.87 -25.03
C GLY A 299 1.75 -11.39 -25.25
N ALA A 300 0.83 -11.58 -24.29
CA ALA A 300 -0.51 -11.03 -24.36
C ALA A 300 -0.46 -9.50 -24.53
N SER A 301 -1.40 -8.95 -25.30
CA SER A 301 -1.41 -7.52 -25.62
C SER A 301 -2.82 -6.95 -25.61
N VAL A 302 -2.94 -5.67 -25.24
CA VAL A 302 -4.14 -4.85 -25.32
C VAL A 302 -3.71 -3.47 -25.75
N GLY A 303 -4.29 -2.93 -26.83
CA GLY A 303 -3.88 -1.64 -27.38
C GLY A 303 -2.37 -1.58 -27.64
N GLY A 304 -1.69 -0.55 -27.12
CA GLY A 304 -0.24 -0.43 -27.22
C GLY A 304 0.57 -1.24 -26.19
N ALA A 305 -0.08 -1.95 -25.27
CA ALA A 305 0.56 -2.66 -24.16
C ALA A 305 0.87 -4.13 -24.51
N LYS A 306 1.99 -4.68 -24.01
CA LYS A 306 2.32 -6.11 -24.15
C LYS A 306 2.98 -6.69 -22.89
N ILE A 307 2.62 -7.91 -22.50
CA ILE A 307 3.37 -8.68 -21.49
C ILE A 307 4.70 -9.12 -22.10
N ASN A 308 5.80 -8.85 -21.41
CA ASN A 308 7.12 -9.27 -21.86
C ASN A 308 7.22 -10.82 -21.89
N GLU A 309 7.70 -11.37 -23.01
CA GLU A 309 7.78 -12.82 -23.23
C GLU A 309 8.85 -13.50 -22.36
N LYS A 310 9.95 -12.80 -22.06
CA LYS A 310 11.04 -13.29 -21.21
C LYS A 310 10.76 -13.09 -19.73
N GLN A 311 10.10 -11.99 -19.37
CA GLN A 311 9.79 -11.63 -17.99
C GLN A 311 8.30 -11.26 -17.83
N PRO A 312 7.42 -12.23 -17.56
CA PRO A 312 5.96 -12.02 -17.56
C PRO A 312 5.43 -11.03 -16.52
N LEU A 313 6.25 -10.69 -15.52
CA LEU A 313 5.93 -9.64 -14.56
C LEU A 313 5.96 -8.23 -15.17
N VAL A 314 6.58 -8.04 -16.33
CA VAL A 314 6.80 -6.73 -16.94
C VAL A 314 5.76 -6.47 -18.01
N ILE A 315 5.05 -5.35 -17.88
CA ILE A 315 4.22 -4.79 -18.95
C ILE A 315 5.03 -3.75 -19.72
N LEU A 316 5.01 -3.86 -21.04
CA LEU A 316 5.72 -2.98 -21.97
C LEU A 316 4.74 -1.99 -22.62
N ASN A 317 5.18 -0.75 -22.75
CA ASN A 317 4.72 0.17 -23.79
C ASN A 317 5.29 -0.30 -25.14
N TYR A 318 4.67 -1.33 -25.71
CA TYR A 318 5.23 -2.14 -26.79
C TYR A 318 5.29 -1.40 -28.14
N THR A 319 4.32 -0.54 -28.37
CA THR A 319 4.24 0.25 -29.62
C THR A 319 5.01 1.57 -29.53
N GLY A 320 5.53 1.90 -28.34
CA GLY A 320 6.01 3.24 -28.00
C GLY A 320 4.92 4.30 -27.85
N LYS A 321 3.65 3.95 -28.10
CA LYS A 321 2.48 4.84 -28.05
C LYS A 321 1.35 4.29 -27.16
N ALA A 322 1.64 3.34 -26.28
CA ALA A 322 0.66 2.83 -25.33
C ALA A 322 0.11 3.96 -24.47
N MET A 323 -1.19 3.92 -24.23
CA MET A 323 -1.85 4.78 -23.26
C MET A 323 -1.92 4.10 -21.89
N ALA A 324 -2.10 4.87 -20.83
CA ALA A 324 -2.28 4.36 -19.48
C ALA A 324 -3.46 3.38 -19.40
N LYS A 325 -4.55 3.68 -20.12
CA LYS A 325 -5.70 2.78 -20.25
C LYS A 325 -5.37 1.42 -20.88
N ASP A 326 -4.43 1.37 -21.83
CA ASP A 326 -4.00 0.11 -22.45
C ASP A 326 -3.24 -0.76 -21.44
N ILE A 327 -2.34 -0.12 -20.66
CA ILE A 327 -1.58 -0.79 -19.60
C ILE A 327 -2.53 -1.34 -18.53
N LEU A 328 -3.51 -0.53 -18.10
CA LEU A 328 -4.50 -0.92 -17.09
C LEU A 328 -5.40 -2.06 -17.59
N ALA A 329 -5.90 -1.97 -18.82
CA ALA A 329 -6.74 -3.01 -19.40
C ALA A 329 -6.00 -4.35 -19.51
N LEU A 330 -4.72 -4.34 -19.93
CA LEU A 330 -3.90 -5.54 -19.95
C LEU A 330 -3.65 -6.07 -18.52
N ALA A 331 -3.41 -5.19 -17.55
CA ALA A 331 -3.22 -5.60 -16.16
C ALA A 331 -4.50 -6.22 -15.57
N ASP A 332 -5.68 -5.68 -15.89
CA ASP A 332 -6.97 -6.21 -15.46
C ASP A 332 -7.26 -7.55 -16.10
N GLN A 333 -6.92 -7.74 -17.37
CA GLN A 333 -6.97 -9.04 -18.04
C GLN A 333 -6.09 -10.06 -17.30
N VAL A 334 -4.86 -9.70 -16.94
CA VAL A 334 -3.96 -10.58 -16.16
C VAL A 334 -4.58 -10.95 -14.82
N ILE A 335 -5.08 -9.97 -14.05
CA ILE A 335 -5.70 -10.20 -12.74
C ILE A 335 -6.92 -11.15 -12.87
N ALA A 336 -7.79 -10.89 -13.85
CA ALA A 336 -8.98 -11.69 -14.08
C ALA A 336 -8.64 -13.14 -14.47
N THR A 337 -7.71 -13.33 -15.43
CA THR A 337 -7.29 -14.66 -15.86
C THR A 337 -6.58 -15.44 -14.75
N LEU A 338 -5.73 -14.78 -13.95
CA LEU A 338 -5.10 -15.43 -12.79
C LEU A 338 -6.15 -15.89 -11.77
N HIS A 339 -7.12 -15.03 -11.45
CA HIS A 339 -8.19 -15.38 -10.52
C HIS A 339 -9.04 -16.55 -11.03
N GLU A 340 -9.41 -16.52 -12.31
CA GLU A 340 -10.19 -17.59 -12.93
C GLU A 340 -9.45 -18.93 -12.94
N LYS A 341 -8.19 -18.95 -13.39
CA LYS A 341 -7.44 -20.19 -13.59
C LYS A 341 -6.80 -20.74 -12.32
N THR A 342 -6.45 -19.87 -11.37
CA THR A 342 -5.64 -20.23 -10.20
C THR A 342 -6.33 -19.95 -8.86
N GLY A 343 -7.46 -19.24 -8.85
CA GLY A 343 -8.13 -18.77 -7.64
C GLY A 343 -7.42 -17.61 -6.94
N MET A 344 -6.23 -17.21 -7.40
CA MET A 344 -5.42 -16.18 -6.77
C MET A 344 -5.65 -14.81 -7.39
N ARG A 345 -5.75 -13.77 -6.54
CA ARG A 345 -5.68 -12.36 -6.97
C ARG A 345 -4.30 -11.81 -6.65
N VAL A 346 -3.78 -10.99 -7.57
CA VAL A 346 -2.48 -10.32 -7.42
C VAL A 346 -2.65 -8.82 -7.27
N GLU A 347 -1.75 -8.20 -6.52
CA GLU A 347 -1.70 -6.75 -6.35
C GLU A 347 -0.71 -6.13 -7.31
N ARG A 348 -1.04 -4.92 -7.80
CA ARG A 348 -0.11 -4.09 -8.56
C ARG A 348 1.00 -3.55 -7.63
N GLU A 349 2.23 -3.53 -8.11
CA GLU A 349 3.38 -2.88 -7.46
C GLU A 349 3.58 -1.45 -7.97
N VAL A 350 3.20 -1.20 -9.23
CA VAL A 350 3.29 0.11 -9.88
C VAL A 350 2.27 1.08 -9.29
N GLU A 351 2.75 2.27 -8.94
CA GLU A 351 1.97 3.34 -8.35
C GLU A 351 1.16 4.07 -9.44
N TRP A 352 -0.15 4.20 -9.25
CA TRP A 352 -1.00 4.98 -10.14
C TRP A 352 -0.94 6.46 -9.81
N VAL A 353 -0.76 7.30 -10.82
CA VAL A 353 -0.68 8.76 -10.68
C VAL A 353 -1.68 9.41 -11.61
N GLY A 354 -2.80 9.93 -11.10
CA GLY A 354 -3.82 10.51 -11.97
C GLY A 354 -4.83 11.37 -11.22
N ALA A 355 -5.71 12.03 -11.98
CA ALA A 355 -6.91 12.65 -11.43
C ALA A 355 -7.73 11.61 -10.68
N THR A 356 -7.63 11.63 -9.36
CA THR A 356 -8.66 11.09 -8.50
C THR A 356 -9.22 12.30 -7.76
N SER A 357 -10.37 12.80 -8.20
CA SER A 357 -11.33 13.25 -7.19
C SER A 357 -11.48 12.06 -6.25
N ASN A 358 -11.10 12.15 -4.97
CA ASN A 358 -11.24 11.11 -3.94
C ASN A 358 -12.23 9.97 -4.33
N ARG A 359 -11.78 8.95 -5.08
CA ARG A 359 -12.55 7.76 -5.51
C ARG A 359 -11.65 6.81 -6.31
N ALA A 360 -11.50 5.60 -5.74
CA ALA A 360 -11.24 4.30 -6.34
C ALA A 360 -10.23 4.17 -7.50
N THR A 361 -9.11 3.49 -7.22
CA THR A 361 -8.47 2.58 -8.19
C THR A 361 -8.46 1.17 -7.64
N ASN A 362 -9.61 0.50 -7.75
CA ASN A 362 -9.72 -0.93 -7.99
C ASN A 362 -10.88 -1.11 -8.99
N PRO A 363 -10.83 -2.14 -9.86
CA PRO A 363 -11.78 -2.32 -10.97
C PRO A 363 -13.23 -2.46 -10.49
N PRO A 364 -14.25 -2.27 -11.37
CA PRO A 364 -15.65 -2.28 -11.00
C PRO A 364 -16.09 -3.62 -10.39
N ARG A 365 -17.01 -3.55 -9.41
CA ARG A 365 -17.71 -4.71 -8.85
C ARG A 365 -18.77 -5.22 -9.84
N SER A 366 -19.03 -6.52 -9.74
CA SER A 366 -20.00 -7.39 -10.45
C SER A 366 -21.46 -6.86 -10.45
N PRO A 367 -22.35 -7.29 -11.38
CA PRO A 367 -23.53 -6.54 -11.85
C PRO A 367 -24.75 -6.53 -10.92
N PHE A 368 -24.61 -6.04 -9.69
CA PHE A 368 -25.76 -5.76 -8.80
C PHE A 368 -26.06 -4.26 -8.62
N ASP A 369 -25.42 -3.38 -9.39
CA ASP A 369 -25.76 -1.94 -9.44
C ASP A 369 -26.57 -1.62 -10.71
N LYS A 370 -27.75 -1.02 -10.55
CA LYS A 370 -28.54 -0.41 -11.63
C LYS A 370 -28.69 1.10 -11.40
N GLY A 371 -28.32 1.85 -12.45
CA GLY A 371 -28.80 3.15 -12.99
C GLY A 371 -29.28 4.25 -12.04
N GLU A 372 -28.62 5.44 -12.08
CA GLU A 372 -29.11 6.70 -12.72
C GLU A 372 -30.05 7.47 -11.78
N GLU A 373 -29.94 8.76 -11.43
CA GLU A 373 -29.34 9.99 -11.97
C GLU A 373 -29.07 10.99 -10.80
N ASP A 374 -28.44 12.13 -11.11
CA ASP A 374 -28.03 13.27 -10.27
C ASP A 374 -28.81 13.57 -8.96
N VAL A 375 -28.12 13.63 -7.80
CA VAL A 375 -28.14 14.71 -6.77
C VAL A 375 -26.90 14.54 -5.85
N VAL A 376 -26.30 15.66 -5.45
CA VAL A 376 -25.08 15.80 -4.63
C VAL A 376 -25.22 15.18 -3.23
N THR A 377 -24.48 14.11 -2.90
CA THR A 377 -24.15 13.71 -1.51
C THR A 377 -22.74 13.10 -1.34
N PRO A 378 -22.08 13.23 -0.16
CA PRO A 378 -20.65 12.97 0.00
C PRO A 378 -20.27 11.48 0.08
N SER A 379 -19.18 11.11 -0.62
CA SER A 379 -18.66 9.74 -0.81
C SER A 379 -18.26 8.95 0.47
N LEU A 380 -18.86 7.76 0.62
CA LEU A 380 -18.83 6.78 1.73
C LEU A 380 -17.51 5.98 1.97
N VAL A 381 -16.33 6.34 1.42
CA VAL A 381 -15.13 5.44 1.38
C VAL A 381 -13.84 6.06 1.96
N LYS A 382 -13.92 6.90 2.99
CA LYS A 382 -12.74 7.65 3.49
C LYS A 382 -11.88 6.96 4.56
N GLY A 383 -11.80 5.62 4.68
CA GLY A 383 -10.77 5.02 5.56
C GLY A 383 -10.45 3.53 5.40
N ARG A 384 -9.29 3.11 5.93
CA ARG A 384 -8.74 1.74 5.79
C ARG A 384 -9.66 0.71 6.39
N ILE A 385 -9.79 -0.45 5.75
CA ILE A 385 -10.54 -1.60 6.27
C ILE A 385 -9.71 -2.30 7.37
N GLY A 386 -10.27 -2.48 8.55
CA GLY A 386 -9.70 -3.14 9.72
C GLY A 386 -10.19 -4.58 9.82
N VAL A 387 -9.41 -5.43 10.49
CA VAL A 387 -9.82 -6.82 10.77
C VAL A 387 -11.10 -6.76 11.60
N GLY A 388 -12.19 -7.22 11.00
CA GLY A 388 -13.50 -7.26 11.59
C GLY A 388 -13.60 -8.24 12.76
N PHE A 389 -14.80 -8.34 13.31
CA PHE A 389 -15.13 -9.48 14.15
C PHE A 389 -15.69 -10.59 13.25
N VAL A 390 -15.32 -11.85 13.55
CA VAL A 390 -15.83 -13.03 12.83
C VAL A 390 -17.09 -13.51 13.54
N ALA A 391 -18.24 -13.30 12.91
CA ALA A 391 -19.53 -13.79 13.36
C ALA A 391 -20.02 -14.85 12.38
N ARG A 392 -20.35 -16.06 12.86
CA ARG A 392 -20.86 -17.17 12.02
C ARG A 392 -19.99 -17.45 10.76
N GLY A 393 -18.67 -17.34 10.88
CA GLY A 393 -17.73 -17.56 9.78
C GLY A 393 -17.58 -16.40 8.78
N LEU A 394 -18.33 -15.30 8.96
CA LEU A 394 -18.24 -14.08 8.16
C LEU A 394 -17.45 -13.00 8.90
N ASN A 395 -16.53 -12.35 8.19
CA ASN A 395 -15.72 -11.26 8.73
C ASN A 395 -16.38 -9.93 8.39
N LEU A 396 -16.88 -9.18 9.39
CA LEU A 396 -17.41 -7.83 9.18
C LEU A 396 -16.30 -6.81 9.39
N PRO A 397 -15.57 -6.40 8.34
CA PRO A 397 -14.48 -5.49 8.54
C PRO A 397 -15.01 -4.08 8.85
N TYR A 398 -14.20 -3.23 9.46
CA TYR A 398 -14.61 -1.87 9.80
C TYR A 398 -13.59 -0.82 9.40
N ASN A 399 -14.02 0.42 9.22
CA ASN A 399 -13.14 1.51 8.90
C ASN A 399 -12.21 1.84 10.09
N GLN A 400 -10.90 1.61 9.96
CA GLN A 400 -9.88 1.85 10.97
C GLN A 400 -9.80 3.31 11.43
N LYS A 401 -10.22 4.28 10.62
CA LYS A 401 -10.29 5.69 11.05
C LYS A 401 -11.30 5.90 12.17
N LEU A 402 -12.35 5.06 12.22
CA LEU A 402 -13.30 5.05 13.32
C LEU A 402 -12.67 4.59 14.63
N LYS A 403 -11.46 4.01 14.66
CA LYS A 403 -10.77 3.71 15.93
C LYS A 403 -10.42 4.98 16.70
N ILE A 404 -10.07 6.05 16.01
CA ILE A 404 -9.68 7.31 16.63
C ILE A 404 -10.94 7.96 17.19
N LEU A 405 -11.97 8.11 16.34
CA LEU A 405 -13.28 8.63 16.75
C LEU A 405 -13.91 7.79 17.89
N ALA A 406 -13.87 6.46 17.82
CA ALA A 406 -14.37 5.60 18.89
C ALA A 406 -13.60 5.77 20.20
N ARG A 407 -12.28 6.03 20.15
CA ARG A 407 -11.48 6.31 21.36
C ARG A 407 -11.85 7.67 21.95
N GLU A 408 -12.12 8.66 21.10
CA GLU A 408 -12.60 9.98 21.52
C GLU A 408 -14.01 9.91 22.13
N ASN A 409 -14.95 9.23 21.48
CA ASN A 409 -16.30 9.02 21.99
C ASN A 409 -16.30 8.30 23.35
N ARG A 410 -15.37 7.35 23.59
CA ARG A 410 -15.24 6.73 24.93
C ARG A 410 -14.80 7.72 26.02
N LYS A 411 -14.00 8.72 25.67
CA LYS A 411 -13.56 9.77 26.59
C LYS A 411 -14.66 10.80 26.81
N ASN A 412 -15.46 11.09 25.78
CA ASN A 412 -16.46 12.14 25.74
C ASN A 412 -17.89 11.56 25.63
N SER A 413 -18.25 10.57 26.44
CA SER A 413 -19.59 9.96 26.38
C SER A 413 -20.67 10.91 26.87
N THR A 414 -21.85 10.83 26.24
CA THR A 414 -23.03 11.58 26.66
C THR A 414 -23.51 11.17 28.06
N PRO A 415 -24.34 11.99 28.74
CA PRO A 415 -24.93 11.62 30.03
C PRO A 415 -25.72 10.31 29.97
N SER A 416 -26.50 10.11 28.90
CA SER A 416 -27.29 8.90 28.67
C SER A 416 -26.41 7.67 28.45
N GLU A 417 -25.39 7.76 27.59
CA GLU A 417 -24.41 6.67 27.42
C GLU A 417 -23.70 6.33 28.71
N SER A 418 -23.30 7.34 29.48
CA SER A 418 -22.62 7.16 30.76
C SER A 418 -23.53 6.46 31.77
N LYS A 419 -24.82 6.84 31.81
CA LYS A 419 -25.84 6.23 32.67
C LYS A 419 -26.12 4.78 32.26
N MET A 420 -26.40 4.52 30.99
CA MET A 420 -26.59 3.17 30.44
C MET A 420 -25.38 2.26 30.72
N TRP A 421 -24.17 2.77 30.50
CA TRP A 421 -22.95 2.03 30.79
C TRP A 421 -22.83 1.67 32.26
N ASN A 422 -23.00 2.64 33.16
CA ASN A 422 -22.74 2.44 34.58
C ASN A 422 -23.82 1.62 35.29
N ASP A 423 -25.07 1.85 34.92
CA ASP A 423 -26.24 1.33 35.63
C ASP A 423 -26.73 0.01 35.02
N VAL A 424 -26.48 -0.27 33.74
CA VAL A 424 -27.04 -1.44 33.05
C VAL A 424 -25.99 -2.38 32.47
N LEU A 425 -24.94 -1.88 31.82
CA LEU A 425 -24.10 -2.71 30.94
C LEU A 425 -22.73 -3.14 31.52
N ARG A 426 -22.06 -2.27 32.27
CA ARG A 426 -20.70 -2.55 32.75
C ARG A 426 -20.70 -3.73 33.73
N ARG A 427 -19.53 -4.36 33.90
CA ARG A 427 -19.32 -5.43 34.89
C ARG A 427 -20.32 -6.59 34.78
N ARG A 428 -20.81 -6.87 33.57
CA ARG A 428 -21.74 -7.97 33.29
C ARG A 428 -23.09 -7.87 34.02
N GLN A 429 -23.51 -6.65 34.36
CA GLN A 429 -24.77 -6.36 35.05
C GLN A 429 -25.99 -6.80 34.24
N CYS A 430 -25.92 -6.77 32.91
CA CYS A 430 -26.98 -7.27 32.03
C CYS A 430 -26.85 -8.78 31.83
N LYS A 431 -27.53 -9.57 32.67
CA LYS A 431 -27.65 -11.04 32.58
C LYS A 431 -26.32 -11.81 32.51
N GLY A 432 -25.20 -11.22 32.95
CA GLY A 432 -23.89 -11.89 32.93
C GLY A 432 -23.05 -11.67 31.67
N HIS A 433 -23.56 -10.97 30.65
CA HIS A 433 -22.87 -10.79 29.37
C HIS A 433 -21.94 -9.58 29.32
N THR A 434 -20.88 -9.69 28.52
CA THR A 434 -19.90 -8.62 28.34
C THR A 434 -20.31 -7.67 27.21
N PHE A 435 -20.39 -6.37 27.51
CA PHE A 435 -20.59 -5.30 26.53
C PHE A 435 -19.33 -4.44 26.35
N LEU A 436 -19.07 -4.05 25.11
CA LEU A 436 -17.98 -3.16 24.70
C LEU A 436 -18.54 -1.79 24.30
N ARG A 437 -17.88 -0.71 24.72
CA ARG A 437 -18.26 0.66 24.36
C ARG A 437 -17.70 1.09 23.00
N GLN A 438 -18.48 1.90 22.28
CA GLN A 438 -18.06 2.65 21.09
C GLN A 438 -17.28 1.73 20.14
N LYS A 439 -17.96 0.71 19.61
CA LYS A 439 -17.35 -0.37 18.83
C LYS A 439 -17.45 -0.07 17.33
N PRO A 440 -16.33 0.17 16.63
CA PRO A 440 -16.34 0.29 15.18
C PRO A 440 -16.81 -1.00 14.50
N MET A 441 -17.74 -0.87 13.57
CA MET A 441 -18.30 -1.94 12.74
C MET A 441 -18.63 -1.39 11.35
N GLY A 442 -18.17 -2.04 10.28
CA GLY A 442 -18.39 -1.51 8.93
C GLY A 442 -17.94 -0.05 8.81
N ARG A 443 -18.89 0.82 8.45
CA ARG A 443 -18.67 2.26 8.31
C ARG A 443 -19.14 3.11 9.51
N PHE A 444 -19.51 2.48 10.63
CA PHE A 444 -20.14 3.14 11.79
C PHE A 444 -19.56 2.66 13.13
N ILE A 445 -19.98 3.31 14.21
CA ILE A 445 -19.59 2.97 15.59
C ILE A 445 -20.89 2.70 16.35
N LEU A 446 -21.01 1.51 16.95
CA LEU A 446 -22.10 1.19 17.87
C LEU A 446 -21.76 1.72 19.25
N ASP A 447 -22.71 2.35 19.95
CA ASP A 447 -22.49 2.86 21.31
C ASP A 447 -22.11 1.73 22.27
N PHE A 448 -22.82 0.59 22.15
CA PHE A 448 -22.47 -0.63 22.86
C PHE A 448 -22.62 -1.88 21.98
N TYR A 449 -21.78 -2.88 22.22
CA TYR A 449 -21.82 -4.16 21.50
C TYR A 449 -21.47 -5.36 22.39
N CYS A 450 -22.27 -6.40 22.34
CA CYS A 450 -22.02 -7.70 22.95
C CYS A 450 -21.71 -8.75 21.88
N SER A 451 -20.49 -9.28 21.88
CA SER A 451 -20.06 -10.31 20.92
C SER A 451 -20.67 -11.68 21.19
N GLU A 452 -20.94 -12.00 22.45
CA GLU A 452 -21.50 -13.29 22.88
C GLU A 452 -22.89 -13.51 22.29
N LEU A 453 -23.67 -12.43 22.23
CA LEU A 453 -25.03 -12.44 21.72
C LEU A 453 -25.13 -11.95 20.28
N LEU A 454 -24.08 -11.40 19.67
CA LEU A 454 -24.13 -10.62 18.41
C LEU A 454 -25.12 -9.44 18.49
N LEU A 455 -25.10 -8.68 19.59
CA LEU A 455 -26.11 -7.65 19.90
C LEU A 455 -25.47 -6.26 19.98
N GLY A 456 -25.98 -5.30 19.20
CA GLY A 456 -25.65 -3.88 19.26
C GLY A 456 -26.72 -3.07 20.00
N ILE A 457 -26.31 -1.99 20.66
CA ILE A 457 -27.20 -1.02 21.29
C ILE A 457 -26.78 0.39 20.88
N GLU A 458 -27.75 1.22 20.52
CA GLU A 458 -27.57 2.64 20.19
C GLU A 458 -28.49 3.50 21.06
N ILE A 459 -27.99 4.67 21.47
CA ILE A 459 -28.75 5.65 22.24
C ILE A 459 -28.94 6.90 21.38
N ASP A 460 -30.12 7.02 20.79
CA ASP A 460 -30.41 8.07 19.82
C ASP A 460 -30.89 9.37 20.50
N GLY A 461 -30.45 10.51 19.94
CA GLY A 461 -31.06 11.81 20.19
C GLY A 461 -32.19 12.06 19.19
N ASN A 462 -33.30 12.65 19.66
CA ASN A 462 -34.57 12.85 18.96
C ASN A 462 -34.48 12.86 17.42
N TYR A 463 -35.26 11.98 16.79
CA TYR A 463 -35.36 11.79 15.35
C TYR A 463 -35.56 13.11 14.61
N HIS A 464 -34.55 13.58 13.89
CA HIS A 464 -34.69 14.67 12.94
C HIS A 464 -35.08 14.16 11.55
N THR A 465 -36.05 14.86 10.99
CA THR A 465 -36.94 14.53 9.87
C THR A 465 -36.30 14.77 8.50
N ASP A 466 -35.11 14.23 8.25
CA ASP A 466 -34.50 14.26 6.91
C ASP A 466 -34.52 12.85 6.30
N GLN A 467 -35.14 12.74 5.12
CA GLN A 467 -35.34 11.49 4.38
C GLN A 467 -34.00 10.76 4.08
N GLU A 468 -32.91 11.53 3.89
CA GLU A 468 -31.54 11.01 3.68
C GLU A 468 -30.93 10.32 4.91
N ILE A 469 -31.34 10.71 6.13
CA ILE A 469 -30.86 10.06 7.37
C ILE A 469 -31.55 8.71 7.55
N LYS A 470 -32.83 8.59 7.19
CA LYS A 470 -33.59 7.33 7.24
C LYS A 470 -33.04 6.27 6.29
N GLU A 471 -32.73 6.62 5.05
CA GLU A 471 -32.21 5.67 4.05
C GLU A 471 -30.81 5.15 4.44
N ASN A 472 -29.97 5.98 5.06
CA ASN A 472 -28.64 5.57 5.54
C ASN A 472 -28.71 4.69 6.80
N ASP A 473 -29.74 4.86 7.64
CA ASP A 473 -29.97 4.03 8.83
C ASP A 473 -30.63 2.66 8.51
N GLU A 474 -31.43 2.58 7.44
CA GLU A 474 -31.97 1.30 6.93
C GLU A 474 -30.87 0.44 6.30
N GLU A 475 -30.05 0.99 5.40
CA GLU A 475 -28.89 0.29 4.80
C GLU A 475 -27.89 -0.17 5.88
N ARG A 476 -27.72 0.63 6.94
CA ARG A 476 -26.90 0.30 8.12
C ARG A 476 -27.46 -0.90 8.88
N SER A 477 -28.77 -0.91 9.10
CA SER A 477 -29.45 -1.96 9.86
C SER A 477 -29.47 -3.27 9.07
N GLU A 478 -29.62 -3.22 7.75
CA GLU A 478 -29.54 -4.38 6.86
C GLU A 478 -28.15 -4.99 6.83
N LEU A 479 -27.09 -4.17 6.68
CA LEU A 479 -25.71 -4.65 6.70
C LEU A 479 -25.37 -5.36 8.01
N LEU A 480 -25.80 -4.83 9.17
CA LEU A 480 -25.56 -5.51 10.45
C LEU A 480 -26.33 -6.82 10.56
N LYS A 481 -27.57 -6.84 10.07
CA LYS A 481 -28.43 -8.01 10.08
C LYS A 481 -27.87 -9.15 9.22
N GLU A 482 -27.23 -8.86 8.08
CA GLU A 482 -26.54 -9.85 7.25
C GLU A 482 -25.43 -10.61 8.00
N PHE A 483 -24.78 -9.96 8.96
CA PHE A 483 -23.77 -10.58 9.83
C PHE A 483 -24.37 -11.18 11.11
N GLY A 484 -25.71 -11.26 11.19
CA GLY A 484 -26.45 -11.79 12.33
C GLY A 484 -26.49 -10.84 13.53
N ILE A 485 -26.07 -9.58 13.36
CA ILE A 485 -26.05 -8.58 14.42
C ILE A 485 -27.41 -7.89 14.49
N GLN A 486 -28.06 -7.95 15.64
CA GLN A 486 -29.29 -7.20 15.89
C GLN A 486 -28.94 -5.91 16.63
N VAL A 487 -29.60 -4.81 16.28
CA VAL A 487 -29.43 -3.52 16.96
C VAL A 487 -30.72 -3.18 17.70
N ILE A 488 -30.58 -2.80 18.98
CA ILE A 488 -31.66 -2.23 19.79
C ILE A 488 -31.38 -0.74 19.96
N ARG A 489 -32.43 0.09 19.90
CA ARG A 489 -32.33 1.53 20.06
C ARG A 489 -33.13 1.96 21.28
N TYR A 490 -32.54 2.84 22.09
CA TYR A 490 -33.22 3.56 23.17
C TYR A 490 -33.05 5.06 22.95
N THR A 491 -34.05 5.83 23.30
CA THR A 491 -33.95 7.29 23.28
C THR A 491 -33.18 7.80 24.50
N ASN A 492 -32.60 9.00 24.38
CA ASN A 492 -31.99 9.68 25.52
C ASN A 492 -32.96 9.84 26.70
N GLU A 493 -34.23 10.16 26.44
CA GLU A 493 -35.26 10.33 27.47
C GLU A 493 -35.53 9.01 28.21
N GLU A 494 -35.70 7.90 27.49
CA GLU A 494 -35.88 6.57 28.12
C GLU A 494 -34.70 6.20 29.03
N VAL A 495 -33.46 6.46 28.59
CA VAL A 495 -32.26 6.12 29.38
C VAL A 495 -32.09 7.04 30.59
N LEU A 496 -32.38 8.34 30.43
CA LEU A 496 -32.19 9.32 31.50
C LEU A 496 -33.31 9.28 32.54
N GLU A 497 -34.55 9.13 32.09
CA GLU A 497 -35.75 9.26 32.91
C GLU A 497 -36.33 7.90 33.35
N ASN A 498 -36.11 6.82 32.59
CA ASN A 498 -36.66 5.49 32.89
C ASN A 498 -35.63 4.34 32.71
N ILE A 499 -34.48 4.46 33.38
CA ILE A 499 -33.40 3.47 33.26
C ILE A 499 -33.78 2.06 33.72
N GLU A 500 -34.71 1.94 34.67
CA GLU A 500 -35.20 0.64 35.14
C GLU A 500 -36.05 -0.07 34.08
N GLY A 501 -36.91 0.67 33.37
CA GLY A 501 -37.65 0.14 32.22
C GLY A 501 -36.73 -0.32 31.10
N VAL A 502 -35.69 0.45 30.79
CA VAL A 502 -34.65 0.07 29.81
C VAL A 502 -33.93 -1.21 30.26
N ARG A 503 -33.61 -1.34 31.55
CA ARG A 503 -32.95 -2.54 32.10
C ARG A 503 -33.84 -3.78 31.99
N GLU A 504 -35.14 -3.65 32.27
CA GLU A 504 -36.09 -4.76 32.18
C GLU A 504 -36.29 -5.21 30.72
N ASP A 505 -36.55 -4.28 29.80
CA ASP A 505 -36.73 -4.56 28.37
C ASP A 505 -35.46 -5.20 27.77
N LEU A 506 -34.29 -4.62 28.03
CA LEU A 506 -33.03 -5.19 27.55
C LEU A 506 -32.80 -6.58 28.15
N GLY A 507 -33.07 -6.76 29.44
CA GLY A 507 -32.95 -8.05 30.12
C GLY A 507 -33.83 -9.14 29.53
N LYS A 508 -35.05 -8.78 29.08
CA LYS A 508 -35.97 -9.69 28.38
C LYS A 508 -35.43 -10.07 26.99
N ARG A 509 -35.03 -9.07 26.18
CA ARG A 509 -34.49 -9.29 24.82
C ARG A 509 -33.20 -10.10 24.82
N VAL A 510 -32.35 -9.91 25.82
CA VAL A 510 -31.15 -10.73 26.03
C VAL A 510 -31.55 -12.17 26.33
N GLY A 511 -32.51 -12.39 27.24
CA GLY A 511 -32.96 -13.75 27.59
C GLY A 511 -33.62 -14.50 26.42
N GLU A 512 -34.33 -13.81 25.53
CA GLU A 512 -34.87 -14.40 24.30
C GLU A 512 -33.79 -14.86 23.32
N ARG A 513 -32.58 -14.30 23.40
CA ARG A 513 -31.43 -14.62 22.53
C ARG A 513 -30.49 -15.69 23.09
N GLU A 514 -30.59 -15.98 24.39
CA GLU A 514 -29.86 -17.09 25.01
C GLU A 514 -30.47 -18.46 24.67
N GLN A 515 -31.73 -18.48 24.22
CA GLN A 515 -32.48 -19.67 23.75
C GLN A 515 -32.22 -19.92 22.26
#